data_AF-K0N308-F1
#
_entry.id   AF-K0N308-F1
#
_cell.length_a   1.000
_cell.length_b   1.000
_cell.length_c   1.000
_cell.angle_alpha   90.00
_cell.angle_beta   90.00
_cell.angle_gamma   90.00
#
_symmetry.space_group_name_H-M   'P 1'
#
loop_
_entity.id
_entity.type
_entity.pdbx_description
1 polymer ?
#
loop_
_entity_poly.entity_id
_entity_poly.type
_entity_poly.pdbx_seq_one_letter_code
_entity_poly.pdbx_strand_id
1 'polypeptide(L)'
;MKTNVLIGVSDSVIFREVLNRFIILPFDKAKLTITLVHVFRKATNSEQLLGNNYIFRQIERFANLLDLTKNILIQNGYQEEQVAVKLIETPYPTVSEGLIDQFKKGDYHMAVLGRKRMSKAEEFVLGDPCTKLIRYLENTCVLIIKGK
;
A
#
# COMPACT_ATOMS: atom_id res chain seq x y z
N MET A 1 -7.70 -17.36 -15.26
CA MET A 1 -7.35 -17.14 -13.84
C MET A 1 -7.34 -15.64 -13.60
N LYS A 2 -8.01 -15.14 -12.55
CA LYS A 2 -7.93 -13.74 -12.14
C LYS A 2 -6.75 -13.58 -11.19
N THR A 3 -6.02 -12.48 -11.30
CA THR A 3 -4.92 -12.12 -10.40
C THR A 3 -5.40 -11.03 -9.46
N ASN A 4 -5.43 -11.35 -8.17
CA ASN A 4 -5.82 -10.41 -7.12
C ASN A 4 -4.59 -9.67 -6.61
N VAL A 5 -4.62 -8.34 -6.67
CA VAL A 5 -3.50 -7.44 -6.39
C VAL A 5 -3.81 -6.61 -5.14
N LEU A 6 -2.90 -6.58 -4.18
CA LEU A 6 -2.94 -5.68 -3.04
C LEU A 6 -1.99 -4.51 -3.28
N ILE A 7 -2.50 -3.28 -3.30
CA ILE A 7 -1.70 -2.06 -3.48
C ILE A 7 -1.68 -1.26 -2.18
N GLY A 8 -0.49 -1.09 -1.60
CA GLY A 8 -0.30 -0.26 -0.41
C GLY A 8 -0.37 1.23 -0.73
N VAL A 9 -1.40 1.90 -0.23
CA VAL A 9 -1.66 3.33 -0.43
C VAL A 9 -1.00 4.16 0.67
N SER A 10 -0.28 5.20 0.27
CA SER A 10 0.33 6.17 1.18
C SER A 10 0.22 7.57 0.60
N ASP A 11 0.19 8.57 1.49
CA ASP A 11 0.26 9.98 1.10
C ASP A 11 1.72 10.36 0.85
N SER A 12 2.28 9.88 -0.27
CA SER A 12 3.67 10.14 -0.64
C SER A 12 3.82 10.35 -2.14
N VAL A 13 4.84 11.13 -2.52
CA VAL A 13 5.22 11.33 -3.93
C VAL A 13 5.56 9.98 -4.60
N ILE A 14 6.16 9.06 -3.85
CA ILE A 14 6.51 7.73 -4.35
C ILE A 14 5.26 6.93 -4.70
N PHE A 15 4.18 7.04 -3.91
CA PHE A 15 2.93 6.36 -4.24
C PHE A 15 2.28 6.87 -5.53
N ARG A 16 2.43 8.16 -5.84
CA ARG A 16 2.00 8.68 -7.15
C ARG A 16 2.76 8.03 -8.30
N GLU A 17 4.08 7.84 -8.13
CA GLU A 17 4.89 7.10 -9.12
C GLU A 17 4.49 5.62 -9.18
N VAL A 18 4.15 5.00 -8.04
CA VAL A 18 3.62 3.63 -7.99
C VAL A 18 2.39 3.51 -8.88
N LEU A 19 1.42 4.41 -8.70
CA LEU A 19 0.18 4.39 -9.45
C LEU A 19 0.42 4.61 -10.95
N ASN A 20 1.20 5.64 -11.31
CA ASN A 20 1.52 5.96 -12.70
C ASN A 20 2.20 4.79 -13.42
N ARG A 21 3.14 4.12 -12.74
CA ARG A 21 3.85 2.96 -13.30
C ARG A 21 2.95 1.73 -13.38
N PHE A 22 2.13 1.50 -12.36
CA PHE A 22 1.20 0.36 -12.35
C PHE A 22 0.19 0.44 -13.51
N ILE A 23 -0.32 1.63 -13.81
CA ILE A 23 -1.29 1.86 -14.89
C ILE A 23 -0.73 1.53 -16.28
N ILE A 24 0.55 1.81 -16.53
CA ILE A 24 1.18 1.58 -17.84
C ILE A 24 1.71 0.16 -18.01
N LEU A 25 1.70 -0.68 -16.96
CA LEU A 25 2.12 -2.06 -17.10
C LEU A 25 1.13 -2.81 -18.01
N PRO A 26 1.63 -3.71 -18.88
CA PRO A 26 0.82 -4.38 -19.90
C PRO A 26 -0.02 -5.52 -19.30
N PHE A 27 -0.69 -5.29 -18.17
CA PHE A 27 -1.60 -6.26 -17.59
C PHE A 27 -2.90 -6.33 -18.39
N ASP A 28 -3.42 -7.55 -18.55
CA ASP A 28 -4.79 -7.76 -18.99
C ASP A 28 -5.75 -7.30 -17.89
N LYS A 29 -6.25 -6.07 -18.01
CA LYS A 29 -7.09 -5.41 -16.99
C LYS A 29 -8.31 -6.25 -16.63
N ALA A 30 -8.91 -6.98 -17.58
CA ALA A 30 -10.08 -7.82 -17.33
C ALA A 30 -9.79 -9.02 -16.40
N LYS A 31 -8.51 -9.40 -16.28
CA LYS A 31 -8.06 -10.48 -15.38
C LYS A 31 -7.54 -9.97 -14.04
N LEU A 32 -7.52 -8.66 -13.80
CA LEU A 32 -7.09 -8.10 -12.52
C LEU A 32 -8.28 -7.83 -11.60
N THR A 33 -8.07 -8.08 -10.31
CA THR A 33 -8.82 -7.43 -9.23
C THR A 33 -7.80 -6.71 -8.35
N ILE A 34 -8.16 -5.52 -7.87
CA ILE A 34 -7.27 -4.63 -7.15
C ILE A 34 -7.93 -4.32 -5.82
N THR A 35 -7.19 -4.49 -4.74
CA THR A 35 -7.51 -3.91 -3.43
C THR A 35 -6.50 -2.83 -3.12
N LEU A 36 -6.99 -1.60 -3.00
CA LEU A 36 -6.25 -0.48 -2.45
C LEU A 36 -6.34 -0.55 -0.93
N VAL A 37 -5.21 -0.61 -0.23
CA VAL A 37 -5.19 -0.72 1.23
C VAL A 37 -4.34 0.36 1.87
N HIS A 38 -4.88 0.99 2.90
CA HIS A 38 -4.09 1.79 3.85
C HIS A 38 -4.13 1.15 5.23
N VAL A 39 -2.97 1.07 5.89
CA VAL A 39 -2.84 0.57 7.26
C VAL A 39 -2.18 1.64 8.12
N PHE A 40 -2.78 1.93 9.28
CA PHE A 40 -2.14 2.80 10.25
C PHE A 40 -1.04 2.04 11.01
N ARG A 41 0.01 2.77 11.40
CA ARG A 41 0.98 2.29 12.37
C ARG A 41 0.76 2.95 13.73
N LYS A 42 1.23 2.31 14.79
CA LYS A 42 1.31 2.93 16.12
C LYS A 42 2.10 4.23 16.01
N ALA A 43 1.57 5.28 16.63
CA ALA A 43 2.21 6.59 16.72
C ALA A 43 3.54 6.46 17.46
N THR A 44 4.58 7.16 16.99
CA THR A 44 5.83 7.30 17.74
C THR A 44 5.58 8.05 19.05
N ASN A 45 6.50 7.96 20.00
CA ASN A 45 6.39 8.71 21.26
C ASN A 45 6.22 10.22 21.02
N SER A 46 6.89 10.78 20.01
CA SER A 46 6.72 12.19 19.62
C SER A 46 5.35 12.49 19.01
N GLU A 47 4.77 11.58 18.22
CA GLU A 47 3.42 11.73 17.65
C GLU A 47 2.33 11.58 18.72
N GLN A 48 2.55 10.77 19.76
CA GLN A 48 1.62 10.61 20.88
C GLN A 48 1.49 11.91 21.69
N LEU A 49 2.55 12.73 21.75
CA LEU A 49 2.52 14.06 22.39
C LEU A 49 1.58 15.05 21.67
N LEU A 50 1.24 14.80 20.40
CA LEU A 50 0.24 15.58 19.64
C LEU A 50 -1.21 15.24 20.06
N GLY A 51 -1.40 14.30 20.99
CA GLY A 51 -2.67 13.93 21.60
C GLY A 51 -3.41 12.77 20.92
N ASN A 52 -4.46 12.29 21.59
CA ASN A 52 -5.20 11.06 21.28
C ASN A 52 -5.92 11.03 19.90
N ASN A 53 -5.89 12.13 19.14
CA ASN A 53 -6.63 12.26 17.88
C ASN A 53 -5.75 12.12 16.62
N TYR A 54 -4.49 11.69 16.75
CA TYR A 54 -3.58 11.57 15.60
C TYR A 54 -4.12 10.65 14.49
N ILE A 55 -4.65 9.48 14.84
CA ILE A 55 -5.22 8.54 13.85
C ILE A 55 -6.54 9.10 13.31
N PHE A 56 -7.44 9.56 14.19
CA PHE A 56 -8.74 10.11 13.80
C PHE A 56 -8.64 11.25 12.78
N ARG A 57 -7.67 12.16 12.93
CA ARG A 57 -7.43 13.24 11.96
C ARG A 57 -6.98 12.74 10.59
N GLN A 58 -6.47 11.52 10.50
CA GLN A 58 -5.96 10.94 9.26
C GLN A 58 -6.93 9.97 8.59
N ILE A 59 -7.93 9.44 9.30
CA ILE A 59 -8.93 8.52 8.74
C ILE A 59 -9.61 9.13 7.51
N GLU A 60 -10.21 10.32 7.65
CA GLU A 60 -10.89 11.01 6.55
C GLU A 60 -9.93 11.30 5.39
N ARG A 61 -8.71 11.74 5.70
CA ARG A 61 -7.68 12.01 4.70
C ARG A 61 -7.33 10.76 3.88
N PHE A 62 -7.16 9.62 4.52
CA PHE A 62 -6.82 8.36 3.83
C PHE A 62 -8.01 7.72 3.15
N ALA A 63 -9.23 7.88 3.67
CA ALA A 63 -10.46 7.50 2.96
C ALA A 63 -10.55 8.27 1.62
N ASN A 64 -10.41 9.59 1.66
CA ASN A 64 -10.40 10.44 0.46
C ASN A 64 -9.28 10.06 -0.52
N LEU A 65 -8.07 9.73 -0.01
CA LEU A 65 -6.96 9.29 -0.85
C LEU A 65 -7.23 7.93 -1.52
N LEU A 66 -7.84 6.98 -0.81
CA LEU A 66 -8.23 5.69 -1.36
C LEU A 66 -9.28 5.84 -2.46
N ASP A 67 -10.29 6.67 -2.25
CA ASP A 67 -11.33 6.96 -3.24
C ASP A 67 -10.77 7.68 -4.46
N LEU A 68 -9.91 8.68 -4.26
CA LEU A 68 -9.20 9.34 -5.35
C LEU A 68 -8.39 8.35 -6.18
N THR A 69 -7.66 7.45 -5.51
CA THR A 69 -6.85 6.41 -6.17
C THR A 69 -7.72 5.43 -6.94
N LYS A 70 -8.86 5.00 -6.38
CA LYS A 70 -9.85 4.16 -7.06
C LYS A 70 -10.35 4.85 -8.33
N ASN A 71 -10.72 6.12 -8.24
CA ASN A 71 -11.20 6.90 -9.38
C ASN A 71 -10.15 7.04 -10.48
N ILE A 72 -8.88 7.24 -10.13
CA ILE A 72 -7.79 7.28 -11.11
C ILE A 72 -7.66 5.94 -11.85
N LEU A 73 -7.75 4.80 -11.15
CA LEU A 73 -7.74 3.48 -11.80
C LEU A 73 -8.94 3.32 -12.75
N ILE A 74 -10.14 3.70 -12.32
CA ILE A 74 -11.36 3.61 -13.15
C ILE A 74 -11.22 4.47 -14.41
N GLN A 75 -10.76 5.72 -14.28
CA GLN A 75 -10.50 6.61 -15.41
C GLN A 75 -9.45 6.06 -16.39
N ASN A 76 -8.58 5.16 -15.92
CA ASN A 76 -7.58 4.48 -16.75
C ASN A 76 -8.05 3.10 -17.24
N GLY A 77 -9.35 2.80 -17.21
CA GLY A 77 -9.97 1.65 -17.87
C GLY A 77 -10.08 0.38 -17.02
N TYR A 78 -9.94 0.47 -15.70
CA TYR A 78 -10.37 -0.60 -14.79
C TYR A 78 -11.88 -0.47 -14.51
N GLN A 79 -12.60 -1.57 -14.38
CA GLN A 79 -14.02 -1.52 -13.99
C GLN A 79 -14.15 -1.27 -12.49
N GLU A 80 -15.24 -0.63 -12.07
CA GLU A 80 -15.46 -0.28 -10.67
C GLU A 80 -15.47 -1.51 -9.76
N GLU A 81 -16.09 -2.60 -10.20
CA GLU A 81 -16.20 -3.86 -9.45
C GLU A 81 -14.85 -4.58 -9.31
N GLN A 82 -13.85 -4.17 -10.09
CA GLN A 82 -12.49 -4.70 -10.00
C GLN A 82 -11.65 -3.97 -8.96
N VAL A 83 -12.09 -2.82 -8.42
CA VAL A 83 -11.28 -1.98 -7.52
C VAL A 83 -11.98 -1.80 -6.18
N ALA A 84 -11.49 -2.53 -5.17
CA ALA A 84 -11.92 -2.40 -3.79
C ALA A 84 -10.99 -1.46 -2.99
N VAL A 85 -11.53 -0.80 -1.97
CA VAL A 85 -10.77 0.01 -1.00
C VAL A 85 -10.86 -0.63 0.39
N LYS A 86 -9.76 -0.59 1.15
CA LYS A 86 -9.69 -1.04 2.54
C LYS A 86 -8.90 -0.04 3.37
N LEU A 87 -9.56 0.59 4.35
CA LEU A 87 -8.90 1.41 5.36
C LEU A 87 -8.85 0.63 6.67
N ILE A 88 -7.66 0.28 7.14
CA ILE A 88 -7.48 -0.49 8.36
C ILE A 88 -7.18 0.46 9.51
N GLU A 89 -8.23 0.81 10.25
CA GLU A 89 -8.19 1.79 11.35
C GLU A 89 -7.43 1.29 12.58
N THR A 90 -7.38 -0.04 12.79
CA THR A 90 -6.59 -0.62 13.89
C THR A 90 -5.10 -0.55 13.56
N PRO A 91 -4.28 0.15 14.38
CA PRO A 91 -2.89 0.39 14.06
C PRO A 91 -2.00 -0.84 14.31
N TYR A 92 -1.12 -1.11 13.36
CA TYR A 92 -0.06 -2.13 13.45
C TYR A 92 1.22 -1.56 14.06
N PRO A 93 2.15 -2.39 14.56
CA PRO A 93 3.45 -1.88 14.98
C PRO A 93 4.22 -1.23 13.82
N THR A 94 4.19 -1.81 12.61
CA THR A 94 4.71 -1.18 11.40
C THR A 94 3.74 -1.26 10.21
N VAL A 95 3.92 -0.37 9.22
CA VAL A 95 3.17 -0.42 7.95
C VAL A 95 3.41 -1.75 7.22
N SER A 96 4.66 -2.24 7.19
CA SER A 96 4.98 -3.53 6.57
C SER A 96 4.29 -4.71 7.23
N GLU A 97 4.15 -4.72 8.56
CA GLU A 97 3.39 -5.75 9.26
C GLU A 97 1.91 -5.71 8.93
N GLY A 98 1.33 -4.50 8.88
CA GLY A 98 -0.05 -4.34 8.46
C GLY A 98 -0.28 -4.83 7.03
N LEU A 99 0.59 -4.48 6.09
CA LEU A 99 0.48 -4.97 4.72
C LEU A 99 0.64 -6.49 4.62
N ILE A 100 1.58 -7.10 5.35
CA ILE A 100 1.77 -8.56 5.37
C ILE A 100 0.53 -9.26 5.95
N ASP A 101 -0.01 -8.76 7.06
CA ASP A 101 -1.21 -9.32 7.68
C ASP A 101 -2.44 -9.21 6.75
N GLN A 102 -2.65 -8.04 6.15
CA GLN A 102 -3.74 -7.84 5.19
C GLN A 102 -3.58 -8.69 3.92
N PHE A 103 -2.33 -8.88 3.47
CA PHE A 103 -2.04 -9.77 2.36
C PHE A 103 -2.38 -11.22 2.72
N LYS A 104 -1.96 -11.71 3.89
CA LYS A 104 -2.22 -13.10 4.32
C LYS A 104 -3.69 -13.39 4.62
N LYS A 105 -4.47 -12.38 4.99
CA LYS A 105 -5.91 -12.49 5.27
C LYS A 105 -6.78 -12.53 4.02
N GLY A 106 -6.25 -12.18 2.85
CA GLY A 106 -6.98 -12.22 1.59
C GLY A 106 -6.31 -13.13 0.57
N ASP A 107 -7.05 -13.49 -0.47
CA ASP A 107 -6.53 -14.31 -1.56
C ASP A 107 -5.76 -13.47 -2.58
N TYR A 108 -4.65 -12.86 -2.15
CA TYR A 108 -3.82 -12.02 -3.00
C TYR A 108 -2.68 -12.81 -3.64
N HIS A 109 -2.34 -12.45 -4.87
CA HIS A 109 -1.28 -13.08 -5.66
C HIS A 109 -0.11 -12.12 -5.91
N MET A 110 -0.36 -10.80 -5.79
CA MET A 110 0.62 -9.76 -6.02
C MET A 110 0.48 -8.63 -4.99
N ALA A 111 1.60 -8.22 -4.39
CA ALA A 111 1.69 -7.02 -3.56
C ALA A 111 2.42 -5.91 -4.34
N VAL A 112 1.86 -4.70 -4.37
CA VAL A 112 2.42 -3.53 -5.05
C VAL A 112 2.68 -2.42 -4.04
N LEU A 113 3.91 -1.91 -4.01
CA LEU A 113 4.31 -0.86 -3.09
C LEU A 113 5.44 0.01 -3.61
N GLY A 114 5.51 1.22 -3.06
CA GLY A 114 6.60 2.15 -3.29
C GLY A 114 7.78 1.89 -2.35
N ARG A 115 9.01 2.01 -2.87
CA ARG A 115 10.23 1.99 -2.04
C ARG A 115 10.78 3.39 -1.86
N LYS A 116 10.81 3.86 -0.61
CA LYS A 116 11.49 5.10 -0.21
C LYS A 116 13.00 4.94 -0.37
N ARG A 117 13.67 5.97 -0.89
CA ARG A 117 15.13 5.99 -0.90
C ARG A 117 15.63 6.15 0.53
N MET A 118 16.48 5.21 0.93
CA MET A 118 17.27 5.25 2.15
C MET A 118 18.72 4.99 1.74
N SER A 119 19.67 5.61 2.45
CA SER A 119 21.07 5.24 2.35
C SER A 119 21.26 3.80 2.85
N LYS A 120 22.36 3.14 2.47
CA LYS A 120 22.67 1.78 2.94
C LYS A 120 22.74 1.70 4.46
N ALA A 121 23.27 2.74 5.11
CA ALA A 121 23.36 2.83 6.56
C ALA A 121 21.97 2.96 7.21
N GLU A 122 21.11 3.84 6.70
CA GLU A 122 19.73 3.97 7.17
C GLU A 122 18.94 2.67 6.98
N GLU A 123 19.10 2.01 5.84
CA GLU A 123 18.45 0.73 5.55
C GLU A 123 18.91 -0.38 6.50
N PHE A 124 20.20 -0.42 6.85
CA PHE A 124 20.73 -1.38 7.82
C PHE A 124 20.18 -1.16 9.23
N VAL A 125 20.06 0.11 9.65
CA VAL A 125 19.62 0.47 11.02
C VAL A 125 18.10 0.39 11.19
N LEU A 126 17.33 0.91 10.22
CA LEU A 126 15.87 1.03 10.32
C LEU A 126 15.13 -0.16 9.69
N GLY A 127 15.82 -0.93 8.85
CA GLY A 127 15.20 -1.93 7.98
C GLY A 127 14.48 -1.32 6.79
N ASP A 128 14.16 -2.16 5.79
CA ASP A 128 13.36 -1.78 4.62
C ASP A 128 11.99 -2.49 4.64
N PRO A 129 10.86 -1.74 4.65
CA PRO A 129 9.53 -2.32 4.62
C PRO A 129 9.30 -3.32 3.48
N CYS A 130 9.86 -3.06 2.29
CA CYS A 130 9.74 -3.92 1.13
C CYS A 130 10.55 -5.21 1.30
N THR A 131 11.76 -5.11 1.86
CA THR A 131 12.57 -6.28 2.21
C THR A 131 11.83 -7.19 3.20
N LYS A 132 11.08 -6.62 4.15
CA LYS A 132 10.21 -7.41 5.04
C LYS A 132 9.14 -8.14 4.24
N LEU A 133 8.42 -7.48 3.34
CA LEU A 133 7.40 -8.15 2.50
C LEU A 133 7.99 -9.31 1.68
N ILE A 134 9.13 -9.11 1.02
CA ILE A 134 9.81 -10.15 0.23
C ILE A 134 10.15 -11.38 1.09
N ARG A 135 10.57 -11.18 2.33
CA ARG A 135 10.97 -12.27 3.23
C ARG A 135 9.80 -13.06 3.81
N TYR A 136 8.64 -12.42 4.01
CA TYR A 136 7.51 -12.99 4.76
C TYR A 136 6.32 -13.42 3.89
N LEU A 137 6.27 -12.99 2.63
CA LEU A 137 5.26 -13.41 1.66
C LEU A 137 5.81 -14.56 0.81
N GLU A 138 5.17 -15.71 0.91
CA GLU A 138 5.53 -16.91 0.14
C GLU A 138 4.64 -17.05 -1.10
N ASN A 139 5.15 -17.69 -2.15
CA ASN A 139 4.43 -17.98 -3.40
C ASN A 139 3.69 -16.76 -4.00
N THR A 140 4.28 -15.58 -3.86
CA THR A 140 3.66 -14.29 -4.15
C THR A 140 4.55 -13.43 -5.05
N CYS A 141 3.95 -12.65 -5.96
CA CYS A 141 4.67 -11.61 -6.69
C CYS A 141 4.75 -10.33 -5.84
N VAL A 142 5.94 -9.73 -5.70
CA VAL A 142 6.10 -8.42 -5.05
C VAL A 142 6.63 -7.42 -6.07
N LEU A 143 5.78 -6.48 -6.48
CA LEU A 143 6.12 -5.40 -7.40
C LEU A 143 6.51 -4.16 -6.59
N ILE A 144 7.80 -3.81 -6.66
CA ILE A 144 8.35 -2.65 -5.97
C ILE A 144 8.68 -1.56 -6.99
N ILE A 145 8.11 -0.39 -6.80
CA ILE A 145 8.41 0.79 -7.62
C ILE A 145 9.31 1.71 -6.82
N LYS A 146 10.53 1.89 -7.32
CA LYS A 146 11.52 2.76 -6.71
C LYS A 146 11.26 4.20 -7.13
N GLY A 147 11.05 5.07 -6.15
CA GLY A 147 10.98 6.51 -6.41
C GLY A 147 12.32 7.07 -6.90
N LYS A 148 12.24 8.12 -7.74
CA LYS A 148 13.42 8.89 -8.17
C LYS A 148 14.13 9.56 -7.00
#